data_AF-A0A7C7JFS8-F1
#
_entry.id   AF-A0A7C7JFS8-F1
#
_cell.length_a   1.000
_cell.length_b   1.000
_cell.length_c   1.000
_cell.angle_alpha   90.00
_cell.angle_beta   90.00
_cell.angle_gamma   90.00
#
_symmetry.space_group_name_H-M   'P 1'
#
loop_
_entity.id
_entity.type
_entity.pdbx_description
1 polymer ?
#
loop_
_entity_poly.entity_id
_entity_poly.type
_entity_poly.pdbx_seq_one_letter_code
_entity_poly.pdbx_strand_id
1 'polypeptide(L)'
;MPSSIDIASNALLLIGDNPISSFDDDGAGAKVAANLYPETKKRLLSEHPWSFALKQQRLNKLSQKPDVLTHFKNAFQLPTDLIRIWNIQSHSDYILIGNLLYSNENEVLATYVFDVDEVNLPPHFTKSLEYTLAADFAISVTESVSMSEKMESKAMTFTSKAMAIDSQGRPQTAIIDSPIINARFGGNRFLIMALWQFQSNMNRGELDPTLVGRIDIQAYYNGLRTATNVLTAPQGGAKRRPGQDFLGVSIDNGRLENFSFNVEQSYLLVFTDLKMQIYKDDVLQTNINGSGF
;
A
#
# COMPACT_ATOMS: atom_id res chain seq x y z
N MET A 1 -15.12 -33.14 -18.58
CA MET A 1 -15.11 -31.74 -18.10
C MET A 1 -16.55 -31.28 -18.12
N PRO A 2 -17.04 -30.58 -17.08
CA PRO A 2 -18.45 -30.26 -16.96
C PRO A 2 -18.86 -29.29 -18.08
N SER A 3 -19.89 -29.66 -18.84
CA SER A 3 -20.56 -28.76 -19.77
C SER A 3 -21.50 -27.80 -19.01
N SER A 4 -21.96 -26.75 -19.67
CA SER A 4 -23.00 -25.86 -19.11
C SER A 4 -24.25 -26.63 -18.68
N ILE A 5 -24.60 -27.68 -19.44
CA ILE A 5 -25.73 -28.57 -19.18
C ILE A 5 -25.48 -29.40 -17.92
N ASP A 6 -24.26 -29.93 -17.73
CA ASP A 6 -23.91 -30.70 -16.52
C ASP A 6 -24.02 -29.85 -15.24
N ILE A 7 -23.57 -28.58 -15.31
CA ILE A 7 -23.63 -27.66 -14.17
C ILE A 7 -25.09 -27.33 -13.83
N ALA A 8 -25.92 -27.04 -14.83
CA ALA A 8 -27.34 -26.78 -14.64
C ALA A 8 -28.08 -28.02 -14.11
N SER A 9 -27.80 -29.20 -14.65
CA SER A 9 -28.36 -30.47 -14.19
C SER A 9 -27.97 -30.78 -12.75
N ASN A 10 -26.72 -30.54 -12.36
CA ASN A 10 -26.30 -30.68 -10.96
C ASN A 10 -27.05 -29.72 -10.03
N ALA A 11 -27.31 -28.49 -10.47
CA ALA A 11 -28.10 -27.53 -9.70
C ALA A 11 -29.57 -27.98 -9.53
N LEU A 12 -30.19 -28.54 -10.57
CA LEU A 12 -31.54 -29.12 -10.50
C LEU A 12 -31.59 -30.33 -9.55
N LEU A 13 -30.58 -31.19 -9.59
CA LEU A 13 -30.47 -32.32 -8.65
C LEU A 13 -30.35 -31.86 -7.19
N LEU A 14 -29.71 -30.71 -6.93
CA LEU A 14 -29.58 -30.17 -5.57
C LEU A 14 -30.91 -29.69 -4.98
N ILE A 15 -31.86 -29.28 -5.83
CA ILE A 15 -33.22 -28.90 -5.41
C ILE A 15 -34.21 -30.08 -5.44
N GLY A 16 -33.79 -31.23 -5.98
CA GLY A 16 -34.59 -32.45 -6.05
C GLY A 16 -35.40 -32.62 -7.34
N ASP A 17 -35.07 -31.86 -8.39
CA ASP A 17 -35.65 -32.01 -9.73
C ASP A 17 -34.78 -32.95 -10.61
N ASN A 18 -35.32 -33.35 -11.76
CA ASN A 18 -34.64 -34.22 -12.71
C ASN A 18 -33.55 -33.47 -13.52
N PRO A 19 -32.46 -34.16 -13.90
CA PRO A 19 -31.44 -33.57 -14.76
C PRO A 19 -31.97 -33.35 -16.19
N ILE A 20 -31.38 -32.36 -16.88
CA ILE A 20 -31.70 -32.02 -18.27
C ILE A 20 -30.62 -32.53 -19.22
N SER A 21 -31.01 -32.78 -20.47
CA SER A 21 -30.11 -33.18 -21.55
C SER A 21 -29.81 -32.04 -22.54
N SER A 22 -30.71 -31.06 -22.61
CA SER A 22 -30.57 -29.82 -23.39
C SER A 22 -31.28 -28.66 -22.68
N PHE A 23 -30.88 -27.42 -23.00
CA PHE A 23 -31.62 -26.22 -22.59
C PHE A 23 -32.96 -26.03 -23.32
N ASP A 24 -33.16 -26.77 -24.41
CA ASP A 24 -34.41 -26.79 -25.18
C ASP A 24 -35.39 -27.89 -24.72
N ASP A 25 -35.06 -28.64 -23.67
CA ASP A 25 -35.91 -29.72 -23.15
C ASP A 25 -37.25 -29.17 -22.60
N ASP A 26 -38.30 -29.97 -22.72
CA ASP A 26 -39.61 -29.63 -22.17
C ASP A 26 -39.60 -29.74 -20.64
N GLY A 27 -39.71 -28.59 -19.97
CA GLY A 27 -39.80 -28.54 -18.51
C GLY A 27 -39.62 -27.13 -17.95
N ALA A 28 -40.10 -26.89 -16.74
CA ALA A 28 -39.85 -25.63 -16.04
C ALA A 28 -38.35 -25.46 -15.75
N GLY A 29 -37.68 -26.52 -15.28
CA GLY A 29 -36.24 -26.51 -14.97
C GLY A 29 -35.36 -26.15 -16.17
N ALA A 30 -35.59 -26.73 -17.34
CA ALA A 30 -34.83 -26.44 -18.57
C ALA A 30 -34.98 -24.97 -19.01
N LYS A 31 -36.21 -24.44 -19.03
CA LYS A 31 -36.50 -23.04 -19.41
C LYS A 31 -35.88 -22.04 -18.43
N VAL A 32 -35.94 -22.34 -17.14
CA VAL A 32 -35.32 -21.49 -16.11
C VAL A 32 -33.81 -21.52 -16.26
N ALA A 33 -33.23 -22.71 -16.42
CA ALA A 33 -31.79 -22.87 -16.59
C ALA A 33 -31.25 -22.14 -17.83
N ALA A 34 -31.94 -22.24 -18.97
CA ALA A 34 -31.55 -21.58 -20.21
C ALA A 34 -31.42 -20.05 -20.06
N ASN A 35 -32.31 -19.44 -19.28
CA ASN A 35 -32.36 -17.98 -19.12
C ASN A 35 -31.45 -17.47 -17.99
N LEU A 36 -31.41 -18.18 -16.86
CA LEU A 36 -30.70 -17.71 -15.66
C LEU A 36 -29.24 -18.12 -15.62
N TYR A 37 -28.86 -19.25 -16.23
CA TYR A 37 -27.47 -19.73 -16.24
C TYR A 37 -26.46 -18.68 -16.72
N PRO A 38 -26.60 -18.07 -17.92
CA PRO A 38 -25.59 -17.14 -18.43
C PRO A 38 -25.47 -15.88 -17.55
N GLU A 39 -26.57 -15.38 -17.02
CA GLU A 39 -26.59 -14.18 -16.17
C GLU A 39 -25.98 -14.46 -14.79
N THR A 40 -26.34 -15.58 -14.15
CA THR A 40 -25.76 -15.96 -12.86
C THR A 40 -24.26 -16.26 -12.98
N LYS A 41 -23.81 -16.87 -14.07
CA LYS A 41 -22.36 -17.05 -14.35
C LYS A 41 -21.63 -15.70 -14.44
N LYS A 42 -22.13 -14.78 -15.28
CA LYS A 42 -21.53 -13.45 -15.45
C LYS A 42 -21.54 -12.64 -14.14
N ARG A 43 -22.64 -12.72 -13.38
CA ARG A 43 -22.75 -12.10 -12.05
C ARG A 43 -21.66 -12.62 -11.12
N LEU A 44 -21.54 -13.94 -10.97
CA LEU A 44 -20.55 -14.57 -10.08
C LEU A 44 -19.09 -14.25 -10.49
N LEU A 45 -18.82 -14.19 -11.80
CA LEU A 45 -17.53 -13.76 -12.32
C LEU A 45 -17.24 -12.28 -12.01
N SER A 46 -18.26 -11.42 -11.98
CA SER A 46 -18.10 -9.98 -11.72
C SER A 46 -17.89 -9.63 -10.24
N GLU A 47 -18.30 -10.51 -9.31
CA GLU A 47 -18.27 -10.28 -7.86
C GLU A 47 -16.84 -10.22 -7.30
N HIS A 48 -15.98 -11.14 -7.74
CA HIS A 48 -14.61 -11.28 -7.24
C HIS A 48 -13.60 -11.31 -8.40
N PRO A 49 -12.39 -10.74 -8.24
CA PRO A 49 -11.31 -10.84 -9.23
C PRO A 49 -10.67 -12.22 -9.22
N TRP A 50 -11.41 -13.20 -9.77
CA TRP A 50 -10.97 -14.58 -9.93
C TRP A 50 -9.70 -14.67 -10.77
N SER A 51 -8.66 -15.32 -10.24
CA SER A 51 -7.36 -15.42 -10.92
C SER A 51 -7.46 -16.02 -12.33
N PHE A 52 -8.31 -17.03 -12.51
CA PHE A 52 -8.52 -17.72 -13.78
C PHE A 52 -9.35 -16.92 -14.80
N ALA A 53 -10.13 -15.94 -14.34
CA ALA A 53 -10.96 -15.10 -15.20
C ALA A 53 -10.31 -13.74 -15.50
N LEU A 54 -9.09 -13.50 -15.03
CA LEU A 54 -8.34 -12.27 -15.32
C LEU A 54 -7.53 -12.45 -16.62
N LYS A 55 -7.70 -11.49 -17.53
CA LYS A 55 -6.96 -11.42 -18.79
C LYS A 55 -6.32 -10.05 -18.95
N GLN A 56 -5.09 -10.05 -19.45
CA GLN A 56 -4.36 -8.84 -19.82
C GLN A 56 -4.32 -8.70 -21.33
N GLN A 57 -4.75 -7.55 -21.84
CA GLN A 57 -4.73 -7.29 -23.27
C GLN A 57 -4.37 -5.83 -23.54
N ARG A 58 -3.58 -5.64 -24.61
CA ARG A 58 -3.36 -4.30 -25.18
C ARG A 58 -4.60 -3.88 -25.95
N LEU A 59 -5.16 -2.72 -25.61
CA LEU A 59 -6.38 -2.23 -26.23
C LEU A 59 -6.14 -1.76 -27.67
N ASN A 60 -7.12 -1.98 -28.53
CA ASN A 60 -7.07 -1.53 -29.92
C ASN A 60 -7.41 -0.04 -30.01
N LYS A 61 -6.47 0.75 -30.53
CA LYS A 61 -6.66 2.18 -30.78
C LYS A 61 -7.59 2.40 -31.97
N LEU A 62 -8.56 3.29 -31.81
CA LEU A 62 -9.45 3.72 -32.90
C LEU A 62 -8.78 4.78 -33.77
N SER A 63 -9.05 4.74 -35.07
CA SER A 63 -8.56 5.73 -36.04
C SER A 63 -9.31 7.06 -35.94
N GLN A 64 -10.57 7.03 -35.48
CA GLN A 64 -11.37 8.21 -35.24
C GLN A 64 -10.88 8.92 -33.97
N LYS A 65 -10.52 10.20 -34.11
CA LYS A 65 -10.10 11.02 -32.98
C LYS A 65 -11.32 11.40 -32.13
N PRO A 66 -11.18 11.45 -30.79
CA PRO A 66 -12.21 11.98 -29.91
C PRO A 66 -12.55 13.44 -30.26
N ASP A 67 -13.77 13.86 -29.94
CA ASP A 67 -14.19 15.25 -30.11
C ASP A 67 -13.33 16.19 -29.25
N VAL A 68 -13.06 17.39 -29.76
CA VAL A 68 -12.13 18.38 -29.16
C VAL A 68 -12.58 18.77 -27.75
N LEU A 69 -13.88 18.68 -27.47
CA LEU A 69 -14.51 18.95 -26.16
C LEU A 69 -14.13 17.95 -25.06
N THR A 70 -13.67 16.74 -25.42
CA THR A 70 -13.33 15.70 -24.43
C THR A 70 -11.92 15.86 -23.85
N HIS A 71 -11.09 16.77 -24.38
CA HIS A 71 -9.69 16.98 -23.98
C HIS A 71 -8.74 15.77 -24.16
N PHE A 72 -9.22 14.61 -24.62
CA PHE A 72 -8.42 13.40 -24.85
C PHE A 72 -7.97 13.27 -26.30
N LYS A 73 -6.73 12.80 -26.50
CA LYS A 73 -6.13 12.67 -27.85
C LYS A 73 -6.52 11.37 -28.56
N ASN A 74 -6.70 10.27 -27.81
CA ASN A 74 -6.90 8.94 -28.36
C ASN A 74 -8.13 8.25 -27.73
N ALA A 75 -8.80 7.41 -28.52
CA ALA A 75 -9.84 6.50 -28.08
C ALA A 75 -9.41 5.04 -28.32
N PHE A 76 -9.77 4.17 -27.40
CA PHE A 76 -9.49 2.75 -27.41
C PHE A 76 -10.78 1.95 -27.30
N GLN A 77 -10.88 0.90 -28.10
CA GLN A 77 -12.02 -0.02 -28.09
C GLN A 77 -11.86 -1.03 -26.95
N LEU A 78 -12.87 -1.14 -26.10
CA LEU A 78 -12.91 -2.20 -25.09
C LEU A 78 -13.19 -3.57 -25.73
N PRO A 79 -12.64 -4.67 -25.17
CA PRO A 79 -12.88 -6.02 -25.65
C PRO A 79 -14.36 -6.42 -25.57
N THR A 80 -14.82 -7.26 -26.49
CA THR A 80 -16.22 -7.73 -26.53
C THR A 80 -16.53 -8.82 -25.50
N ASP A 81 -15.50 -9.50 -24.98
CA ASP A 81 -15.58 -10.54 -23.94
C ASP A 81 -15.53 -9.95 -22.51
N LEU A 82 -15.51 -8.63 -22.37
CA LEU A 82 -15.37 -7.89 -21.12
C LEU A 82 -16.64 -7.96 -20.27
N ILE A 83 -16.51 -8.46 -19.03
CA ILE A 83 -17.55 -8.34 -17.99
C ILE A 83 -17.28 -7.11 -17.12
N ARG A 84 -16.04 -6.97 -16.61
CA ARG A 84 -15.67 -5.91 -15.66
C ARG A 84 -14.21 -5.53 -15.82
N ILE A 85 -13.90 -4.25 -15.81
CA ILE A 85 -12.53 -3.75 -15.80
C ILE A 85 -11.96 -3.85 -14.38
N TRP A 86 -10.78 -4.43 -14.25
CA TRP A 86 -10.09 -4.56 -12.96
C TRP A 86 -9.03 -3.48 -12.78
N ASN A 87 -8.17 -3.30 -13.78
CA ASN A 87 -7.08 -2.33 -13.72
C ASN A 87 -6.73 -1.87 -15.13
N ILE A 88 -6.44 -0.57 -15.28
CA ILE A 88 -5.89 0.01 -16.50
C ILE A 88 -4.51 0.55 -16.16
N GLN A 89 -3.50 0.03 -16.85
CA GLN A 89 -2.12 0.52 -16.72
C GLN A 89 -1.95 1.69 -17.68
N SER A 90 -2.32 2.88 -17.22
CA SER A 90 -2.10 4.17 -17.89
C SER A 90 -1.35 5.08 -16.91
N HIS A 91 -0.30 5.74 -17.38
CA HIS A 91 0.44 6.78 -16.65
C HIS A 91 -0.23 8.15 -16.80
N SER A 92 -1.04 8.36 -17.84
CA SER A 92 -1.88 9.54 -18.01
C SER A 92 -3.31 9.34 -17.52
N ASP A 93 -4.03 10.44 -17.32
CA ASP A 93 -5.47 10.42 -17.06
C ASP A 93 -6.22 9.67 -18.15
N TYR A 94 -7.27 8.95 -17.74
CA TYR A 94 -8.17 8.23 -18.61
C TYR A 94 -9.61 8.36 -18.13
N ILE A 95 -10.56 8.24 -19.06
CA ILE A 95 -11.99 8.15 -18.74
C ILE A 95 -12.64 7.02 -19.54
N LEU A 96 -13.58 6.34 -18.91
CA LEU A 96 -14.40 5.30 -19.51
C LEU A 96 -15.77 5.87 -19.80
N ILE A 97 -16.18 5.87 -21.07
CA ILE A 97 -17.51 6.33 -21.47
C ILE A 97 -18.11 5.29 -22.43
N GLY A 98 -19.21 4.68 -22.01
CA GLY A 98 -19.84 3.60 -22.75
C GLY A 98 -18.87 2.43 -22.95
N ASN A 99 -18.66 2.03 -24.20
CA ASN A 99 -17.76 0.92 -24.57
C ASN A 99 -16.36 1.38 -25.02
N LEU A 100 -15.99 2.63 -24.70
CA LEU A 100 -14.74 3.25 -25.14
C LEU A 100 -13.94 3.75 -23.95
N LEU A 101 -12.62 3.62 -24.08
CA LEU A 101 -11.64 4.21 -23.17
C LEU A 101 -10.96 5.38 -23.87
N TYR A 102 -11.00 6.55 -23.24
CA TYR A 102 -10.30 7.73 -23.72
C TYR A 102 -9.04 7.94 -22.87
N SER A 103 -7.91 8.12 -23.53
CA SER A 103 -6.61 8.37 -22.88
C SER A 103 -5.71 9.20 -23.78
N ASN A 104 -4.70 9.83 -23.20
CA ASN A 104 -3.68 10.58 -23.93
C ASN A 104 -2.49 9.71 -24.37
N GLU A 105 -2.40 8.48 -23.87
CA GLU A 105 -1.37 7.52 -24.23
C GLU A 105 -1.62 6.86 -25.59
N ASN A 106 -0.54 6.37 -26.21
CA ASN A 106 -0.59 5.71 -27.52
C ASN A 106 -0.91 4.21 -27.43
N GLU A 107 -0.53 3.56 -26.33
CA GLU A 107 -0.81 2.15 -26.05
C GLU A 107 -1.25 2.03 -24.60
N VAL A 108 -2.32 1.28 -24.35
CA VAL A 108 -2.87 1.06 -23.00
C VAL A 108 -3.05 -0.44 -22.77
N LEU A 109 -2.53 -0.94 -21.66
CA LEU A 109 -2.77 -2.32 -21.22
C LEU A 109 -3.91 -2.34 -20.22
N ALA A 110 -4.97 -3.09 -20.52
CA ALA A 110 -6.07 -3.32 -19.60
C ALA A 110 -5.99 -4.73 -19.03
N THR A 111 -6.18 -4.84 -17.72
CA THR A 111 -6.48 -6.07 -17.01
C THR A 111 -7.97 -6.09 -16.71
N TYR A 112 -8.65 -7.13 -17.16
CA TYR A 112 -10.11 -7.23 -17.04
C TYR A 112 -10.59 -8.65 -16.78
N VAL A 113 -11.83 -8.76 -16.31
CA VAL A 113 -12.54 -10.02 -16.13
C VAL A 113 -13.26 -10.35 -17.43
N PHE A 114 -12.96 -11.52 -18.00
CA PHE A 114 -13.56 -12.02 -19.23
C PHE A 114 -14.54 -13.17 -18.98
N ASP A 115 -15.41 -13.45 -19.94
CA ASP A 115 -16.30 -14.62 -19.90
C ASP A 115 -15.50 -15.90 -20.20
N VAL A 116 -15.34 -16.75 -19.19
CA VAL A 116 -14.56 -17.99 -19.27
C VAL A 116 -15.45 -19.13 -19.75
N ASP A 117 -14.92 -19.92 -20.68
CA ASP A 117 -15.53 -21.17 -21.15
C ASP A 117 -15.62 -22.20 -20.01
N GLU A 118 -16.72 -22.95 -19.94
CA GLU A 118 -17.06 -23.86 -18.85
C GLU A 118 -16.00 -24.94 -18.62
N VAL A 119 -15.32 -25.34 -19.68
CA VAL A 119 -14.22 -26.32 -19.68
C VAL A 119 -13.06 -25.90 -18.77
N ASN A 120 -12.81 -24.60 -18.64
CA ASN A 120 -11.68 -24.04 -17.90
C ASN A 120 -12.05 -23.62 -16.47
N LEU A 121 -13.30 -23.82 -16.04
CA LEU A 121 -13.73 -23.43 -14.69
C LEU A 121 -13.14 -24.36 -13.62
N PRO A 122 -12.50 -23.81 -12.58
CA PRO A 122 -11.99 -24.61 -11.48
C PRO A 122 -13.11 -25.28 -10.65
N PRO A 123 -12.88 -26.47 -10.06
CA PRO A 123 -13.91 -27.20 -9.31
C PRO A 123 -14.52 -26.43 -8.13
N HIS A 124 -13.74 -25.58 -7.46
CA HIS A 124 -14.23 -24.76 -6.35
C HIS A 124 -15.23 -23.70 -6.82
N PHE A 125 -15.02 -23.13 -8.01
CA PHE A 125 -15.94 -22.18 -8.62
C PHE A 125 -17.17 -22.90 -9.17
N THR A 126 -17.00 -24.03 -9.84
CA THR A 126 -18.14 -24.85 -10.33
C THR A 126 -19.10 -25.19 -9.19
N LYS A 127 -18.59 -25.65 -8.04
CA LYS A 127 -19.45 -25.96 -6.89
C LYS A 127 -20.18 -24.74 -6.34
N SER A 128 -19.51 -23.58 -6.31
CA SER A 128 -20.12 -22.33 -5.93
C SER A 128 -21.27 -21.96 -6.86
N LEU A 129 -21.03 -22.04 -8.18
CA LEU A 129 -22.00 -21.74 -9.22
C LEU A 129 -23.21 -22.67 -9.15
N GLU A 130 -23.00 -23.98 -8.93
CA GLU A 130 -24.08 -24.96 -8.76
C GLU A 130 -25.03 -24.59 -7.61
N TYR A 131 -24.49 -24.20 -6.44
CA TYR A 131 -25.34 -23.83 -5.30
C TYR A 131 -26.06 -22.49 -5.51
N THR A 132 -25.40 -21.52 -6.16
CA THR A 132 -26.03 -20.25 -6.50
C THR A 132 -27.18 -20.46 -7.50
N LEU A 133 -26.96 -21.26 -8.54
CA LEU A 133 -28.02 -21.63 -9.48
C LEU A 133 -29.15 -22.40 -8.81
N ALA A 134 -28.82 -23.34 -7.91
CA ALA A 134 -29.84 -24.07 -7.15
C ALA A 134 -30.72 -23.12 -6.30
N ALA A 135 -30.13 -22.08 -5.72
CA ALA A 135 -30.89 -21.04 -5.00
C ALA A 135 -31.81 -20.26 -5.95
N ASP A 136 -31.29 -19.81 -7.09
CA ASP A 136 -32.07 -19.07 -8.10
C ASP A 136 -33.21 -19.93 -8.68
N PHE A 137 -32.97 -21.24 -8.88
CA PHE A 137 -33.96 -22.16 -9.46
C PHE A 137 -35.03 -22.61 -8.46
N ALA A 138 -34.70 -22.70 -7.16
CA ALA A 138 -35.55 -23.30 -6.14
C ALA A 138 -36.97 -22.71 -6.12
N ILE A 139 -37.09 -21.38 -6.17
CA ILE A 139 -38.39 -20.69 -6.13
C ILE A 139 -39.22 -21.03 -7.38
N SER A 140 -38.59 -20.98 -8.56
CA SER A 140 -39.29 -21.17 -9.84
C SER A 140 -39.69 -22.62 -10.14
N VAL A 141 -38.98 -23.60 -9.57
CA VAL A 141 -39.17 -25.03 -9.88
C VAL A 141 -39.90 -25.77 -8.76
N THR A 142 -39.54 -25.52 -7.49
CA THR A 142 -40.09 -26.26 -6.34
C THR A 142 -41.12 -25.49 -5.52
N GLU A 143 -41.34 -24.21 -5.84
CA GLU A 143 -42.23 -23.28 -5.11
C GLU A 143 -41.93 -23.17 -3.59
N SER A 144 -40.78 -23.68 -3.13
CA SER A 144 -40.42 -23.76 -1.73
C SER A 144 -39.39 -22.70 -1.35
N VAL A 145 -39.84 -21.69 -0.60
CA VAL A 145 -38.98 -20.60 -0.10
C VAL A 145 -37.91 -21.14 0.87
N SER A 146 -38.24 -22.10 1.72
CA SER A 146 -37.30 -22.64 2.71
C SER A 146 -36.13 -23.40 2.07
N MET A 147 -36.37 -24.07 0.94
CA MET A 147 -35.30 -24.71 0.17
C MET A 147 -34.41 -23.66 -0.49
N SER A 148 -34.99 -22.59 -1.02
CA SER A 148 -34.26 -21.46 -1.60
C SER A 148 -33.31 -20.83 -0.57
N GLU A 149 -33.80 -20.48 0.62
CA GLU A 149 -32.99 -19.88 1.70
C GLU A 149 -31.84 -20.81 2.13
N LYS A 150 -32.11 -22.12 2.20
CA LYS A 150 -31.09 -23.11 2.55
C LYS A 150 -30.00 -23.21 1.47
N MET A 151 -30.37 -23.17 0.20
CA MET A 151 -29.40 -23.19 -0.90
C MET A 151 -28.61 -21.88 -0.95
N GLU A 152 -29.24 -20.74 -0.68
CA GLU A 152 -28.58 -19.44 -0.60
C GLU A 152 -27.51 -19.42 0.51
N SER A 153 -27.83 -19.92 1.70
CA SER A 153 -26.86 -20.06 2.80
C SER A 153 -25.66 -20.95 2.43
N LYS A 154 -25.91 -22.06 1.72
CA LYS A 154 -24.85 -22.91 1.19
C LYS A 154 -24.04 -22.20 0.11
N ALA A 155 -24.69 -21.49 -0.81
CA ALA A 155 -24.05 -20.72 -1.86
C ALA A 155 -23.08 -19.70 -1.26
N MET A 156 -23.51 -18.90 -0.28
CA MET A 156 -22.66 -17.94 0.44
C MET A 156 -21.43 -18.61 1.11
N THR A 157 -21.62 -19.82 1.65
CA THR A 157 -20.53 -20.57 2.27
C THR A 157 -19.51 -21.04 1.23
N PHE A 158 -19.98 -21.57 0.10
CA PHE A 158 -19.11 -22.07 -0.96
C PHE A 158 -18.46 -20.96 -1.78
N THR A 159 -19.13 -19.84 -2.02
CA THR A 159 -18.52 -18.64 -2.63
C THR A 159 -17.38 -18.13 -1.76
N SER A 160 -17.60 -18.01 -0.45
CA SER A 160 -16.57 -17.57 0.50
C SER A 160 -15.35 -18.51 0.51
N LYS A 161 -15.59 -19.83 0.48
CA LYS A 161 -14.51 -20.82 0.36
C LYS A 161 -13.77 -20.73 -0.97
N ALA A 162 -14.51 -20.59 -2.07
CA ALA A 162 -13.93 -20.44 -3.41
C ALA A 162 -13.03 -19.20 -3.48
N MET A 163 -13.50 -18.05 -2.97
CA MET A 163 -12.69 -16.82 -2.90
C MET A 163 -11.44 -17.01 -2.04
N ALA A 164 -11.55 -17.67 -0.89
CA ALA A 164 -10.41 -17.93 -0.02
C ALA A 164 -9.37 -18.85 -0.67
N ILE A 165 -9.81 -19.86 -1.42
CA ILE A 165 -8.92 -20.79 -2.15
C ILE A 165 -8.21 -20.05 -3.29
N ASP A 166 -8.95 -19.27 -4.10
CA ASP A 166 -8.38 -18.49 -5.20
C ASP A 166 -7.35 -17.46 -4.70
N SER A 167 -7.67 -16.78 -3.59
CA SER A 167 -6.79 -15.77 -2.98
C SER A 167 -5.45 -16.36 -2.49
N GLN A 168 -5.44 -17.60 -1.99
CA GLN A 168 -4.22 -18.29 -1.55
C GLN A 168 -3.24 -18.56 -2.71
N GLY A 169 -3.72 -18.60 -3.95
CA GLY A 169 -2.87 -18.78 -5.14
C GLY A 169 -1.96 -17.58 -5.44
N ARG A 170 -2.20 -16.41 -4.81
CA ARG A 170 -1.33 -15.25 -4.95
C ARG A 170 -0.15 -15.38 -3.97
N PRO A 171 1.11 -15.34 -4.45
CA PRO A 171 2.24 -15.36 -3.54
C PRO A 171 2.14 -14.16 -2.60
N GLN A 172 2.31 -14.40 -1.30
CA GLN A 172 2.47 -13.32 -0.33
C GLN A 172 3.73 -12.56 -0.74
N THR A 173 3.53 -11.42 -1.40
CA THR A 173 4.64 -10.54 -1.73
C THR A 173 5.01 -9.87 -0.43
N ALA A 174 6.07 -10.35 0.21
CA ALA A 174 6.68 -9.64 1.32
C ALA A 174 6.98 -8.21 0.83
N ILE A 175 6.80 -7.23 1.71
CA ILE A 175 7.22 -5.85 1.41
C ILE A 175 8.75 -5.88 1.37
N ILE A 176 9.32 -6.18 0.21
CA ILE A 176 10.76 -6.33 -0.01
C ILE A 176 11.42 -4.96 -0.10
N ASP A 177 10.69 -3.96 -0.61
CA ASP A 177 11.22 -2.62 -0.80
C ASP A 177 10.17 -1.56 -0.45
N SER A 178 10.53 -0.65 0.46
CA SER A 178 9.72 0.50 0.82
C SER A 178 10.45 1.75 0.33
N PRO A 179 10.06 2.33 -0.82
CA PRO A 179 10.76 3.48 -1.40
C PRO A 179 10.75 4.70 -0.45
N ILE A 180 9.75 4.80 0.43
CA ILE A 180 9.67 5.84 1.48
C ILE A 180 10.73 5.61 2.58
N ILE A 181 11.07 4.36 2.89
CA ILE A 181 12.13 4.02 3.85
C ILE A 181 13.51 4.25 3.20
N ASN A 182 13.69 3.85 1.95
CA ASN A 182 14.95 4.06 1.22
C ASN A 182 15.24 5.56 0.93
N ALA A 183 14.19 6.36 0.71
CA ALA A 183 14.34 7.82 0.58
C ALA A 183 14.73 8.48 1.91
N ARG A 184 14.33 7.89 3.05
CA ARG A 184 14.67 8.38 4.39
C ARG A 184 16.07 7.97 4.84
N PHE A 185 16.50 6.77 4.48
CA PHE A 185 17.80 6.20 4.82
C PHE A 185 18.58 6.02 3.52
N GLY A 186 19.16 7.11 3.01
CA GLY A 186 19.81 7.15 1.72
C GLY A 186 20.67 5.91 1.43
N GLY A 187 20.28 5.20 0.37
CA GLY A 187 21.12 4.30 -0.40
C GLY A 187 22.00 3.32 0.38
N ASN A 188 21.48 2.10 0.51
CA ASN A 188 22.23 0.85 0.59
C ASN A 188 22.91 0.54 1.94
N ARG A 189 22.32 -0.40 2.71
CA ARG A 189 23.07 -1.46 3.42
C ARG A 189 22.15 -2.50 4.09
N PHE A 190 22.28 -3.73 3.58
CA PHE A 190 22.03 -5.04 4.19
C PHE A 190 21.45 -5.08 5.62
N LEU A 191 20.20 -5.56 5.71
CA LEU A 191 19.62 -6.49 6.69
C LEU A 191 20.35 -6.65 8.04
N ILE A 192 19.78 -6.07 9.10
CA ILE A 192 19.33 -6.74 10.35
C ILE A 192 18.11 -5.93 10.83
N MET A 193 16.98 -6.60 11.05
CA MET A 193 15.72 -5.97 11.49
C MET A 193 15.84 -5.54 12.96
N ALA A 194 16.40 -4.35 13.22
CA ALA A 194 16.42 -3.74 14.54
C ALA A 194 15.08 -3.04 14.80
N LEU A 195 14.41 -3.41 15.89
CA LEU A 195 13.26 -2.67 16.42
C LEU A 195 13.78 -1.32 16.95
N TRP A 196 13.61 -0.25 16.17
CA TRP A 196 14.04 1.09 16.56
C TRP A 196 13.06 1.65 17.60
N GLN A 197 13.39 1.52 18.88
CA GLN A 197 12.72 2.27 19.94
C GLN A 197 13.18 3.73 19.93
N PHE A 198 12.23 4.65 19.92
CA PHE A 198 12.52 6.09 20.03
C PHE A 198 13.02 6.40 21.45
N GLN A 199 14.30 6.72 21.58
CA GLN A 199 14.88 7.20 22.83
C GLN A 199 14.51 8.69 23.01
N SER A 200 13.52 8.95 23.88
CA SER A 200 12.99 10.29 24.12
C SER A 200 13.76 11.10 25.16
N ASN A 201 14.70 10.48 25.89
CA ASN A 201 15.41 11.11 27.00
C ASN A 201 16.89 10.66 27.08
N MET A 202 17.80 11.62 27.28
CA MET A 202 19.25 11.46 27.32
C MET A 202 19.88 12.06 28.59
N ASN A 203 19.12 12.21 29.68
CA ASN A 203 19.57 12.92 30.88
C ASN A 203 20.62 12.20 31.74
N ARG A 204 21.03 10.97 31.39
CA ARG A 204 22.04 10.19 32.15
C ARG A 204 23.47 10.28 31.63
N GLY A 205 23.73 11.06 30.60
CA GLY A 205 25.09 11.21 30.06
C GLY A 205 25.57 9.98 29.32
N GLU A 206 26.89 9.88 29.09
CA GLU A 206 27.52 8.72 28.48
C GLU A 206 27.57 7.54 29.47
N LEU A 207 27.13 6.37 29.01
CA LEU A 207 27.16 5.13 29.77
C LEU A 207 28.57 4.56 29.82
N ASP A 208 28.97 4.10 31.00
CA ASP A 208 30.21 3.34 31.14
C ASP A 208 30.16 2.08 30.25
N PRO A 209 31.26 1.70 29.57
CA PRO A 209 31.30 0.51 28.72
C PRO A 209 30.86 -0.78 29.42
N THR A 210 31.09 -0.90 30.73
CA THR A 210 30.66 -2.07 31.52
C THR A 210 29.16 -2.11 31.79
N LEU A 211 28.48 -0.95 31.71
CA LEU A 211 27.04 -0.79 31.89
C LEU A 211 26.24 -1.02 30.60
N VAL A 212 26.88 -1.11 29.44
CA VAL A 212 26.23 -1.36 28.14
C VAL A 212 25.55 -2.73 28.07
N GLY A 213 25.96 -3.70 28.91
CA GLY A 213 25.32 -5.02 28.99
C GLY A 213 24.14 -5.09 29.96
N ARG A 214 23.93 -4.06 30.79
CA ARG A 214 22.94 -4.06 31.88
C ARG A 214 21.62 -3.44 31.43
N ILE A 215 20.86 -4.19 30.64
CA ILE A 215 19.55 -3.78 30.11
C ILE A 215 18.45 -3.64 31.19
N ASP A 216 18.73 -4.06 32.42
CA ASP A 216 17.84 -4.03 33.58
C ASP A 216 17.83 -2.68 34.31
N ILE A 217 18.86 -1.85 34.13
CA ILE A 217 19.01 -0.59 34.86
C ILE A 217 18.34 0.55 34.09
N GLN A 218 17.57 1.40 34.77
CA GLN A 218 16.92 2.57 34.15
C GLN A 218 17.90 3.55 33.48
N ALA A 219 19.16 3.56 33.90
CA ALA A 219 20.21 4.34 33.29
C ALA A 219 20.49 3.91 31.84
N TYR A 220 20.35 2.62 31.52
CA TYR A 220 20.59 2.07 30.18
C TYR A 220 19.67 2.72 29.13
N TYR A 221 18.39 2.90 29.45
CA TYR A 221 17.41 3.47 28.53
C TYR A 221 17.51 5.00 28.36
N ASN A 222 18.15 5.69 29.31
CA ASN A 222 18.22 7.16 29.34
C ASN A 222 19.65 7.70 29.14
N GLY A 223 20.61 6.81 28.87
CA GLY A 223 22.02 7.12 28.67
C GLY A 223 22.43 7.04 27.20
N LEU A 224 23.57 7.62 26.89
CA LEU A 224 24.17 7.65 25.55
C LEU A 224 25.32 6.64 25.48
N ARG A 225 25.47 5.93 24.36
CA ARG A 225 26.61 5.01 24.17
C ARG A 225 27.93 5.77 24.01
N THR A 226 27.89 6.96 23.43
CA THR A 226 29.05 7.83 23.21
C THR A 226 28.56 9.27 23.15
N ALA A 227 29.17 10.20 23.90
CA ALA A 227 28.76 11.60 23.91
C ALA A 227 29.99 12.53 23.79
N THR A 228 30.32 12.93 22.56
CA THR A 228 31.43 13.86 22.30
C THR A 228 30.93 15.29 22.15
N ASN A 229 31.53 16.24 22.89
CA ASN A 229 31.29 17.69 22.77
C ASN A 229 29.83 18.13 23.02
N VAL A 230 29.14 17.42 23.92
CA VAL A 230 27.72 17.65 24.27
C VAL A 230 27.56 17.62 25.79
N LEU A 231 26.69 18.48 26.31
CA LEU A 231 26.19 18.50 27.68
C LEU A 231 24.74 18.00 27.68
N THR A 232 24.46 16.96 28.47
CA THR A 232 23.11 16.45 28.66
C THR A 232 22.32 17.37 29.58
N ALA A 233 21.12 17.76 29.15
CA ALA A 233 20.24 18.59 29.94
C ALA A 233 19.37 17.72 30.88
N PRO A 234 19.06 18.17 32.10
CA PRO A 234 18.18 17.43 33.02
C PRO A 234 16.80 17.11 32.42
N GLN A 235 16.32 17.95 31.50
CA GLN A 235 15.04 17.82 30.80
C GLN A 235 15.05 16.72 29.70
N GLY A 236 16.20 16.10 29.45
CA GLY A 236 16.33 14.94 28.56
C GLY A 236 16.82 15.22 27.15
N GLY A 237 17.05 16.49 26.80
CA GLY A 237 17.78 16.88 25.59
C GLY A 237 19.29 16.90 25.80
N ALA A 238 20.03 17.19 24.73
CA ALA A 238 21.47 17.38 24.78
C ALA A 238 21.84 18.66 24.02
N LYS A 239 22.71 19.49 24.59
CA LYS A 239 23.17 20.74 23.99
C LYS A 239 24.67 20.68 23.73
N ARG A 240 25.14 21.27 22.63
CA ARG A 240 26.58 21.38 22.38
C ARG A 240 27.28 22.12 23.52
N ARG A 241 28.43 21.61 23.95
CA ARG A 241 29.28 22.28 24.95
C ARG A 241 29.83 23.58 24.31
N PRO A 242 29.76 24.73 25.01
CA PRO A 242 30.34 25.95 24.50
C PRO A 242 31.87 25.93 24.69
N GLY A 243 32.59 25.36 23.72
CA GLY A 243 34.06 25.42 23.63
C GLY A 243 34.78 24.10 23.89
N GLN A 244 36.01 24.01 23.37
CA GLN A 244 36.90 22.84 23.48
C GLN A 244 38.00 23.05 24.54
N ASP A 245 38.52 24.26 24.69
CA ASP A 245 39.60 24.60 25.64
C ASP A 245 39.21 25.72 26.60
N PHE A 246 39.83 25.73 27.79
CA PHE A 246 39.63 26.75 28.82
C PHE A 246 40.55 27.95 28.58
N LEU A 247 39.98 29.10 28.25
CA LEU A 247 40.73 30.34 27.98
C LEU A 247 40.73 31.34 29.15
N GLY A 248 39.78 31.22 30.07
CA GLY A 248 39.66 32.13 31.22
C GLY A 248 38.26 32.13 31.84
N VAL A 249 38.10 32.92 32.91
CA VAL A 249 36.82 33.10 33.61
C VAL A 249 36.17 34.39 33.08
N SER A 250 34.92 34.29 32.63
CA SER A 250 34.13 35.47 32.25
C SER A 250 33.77 36.31 33.47
N ILE A 251 33.58 37.61 33.27
CA ILE A 251 33.23 38.53 34.36
C ILE A 251 31.86 38.19 34.96
N ASP A 252 30.92 37.75 34.13
CA ASP A 252 29.56 37.39 34.50
C ASP A 252 29.00 36.27 33.61
N ASN A 253 27.78 35.82 33.92
CA ASN A 253 27.01 34.92 33.06
C ASN A 253 26.73 35.60 31.71
N GLY A 254 27.20 34.99 30.61
CA GLY A 254 27.13 35.57 29.29
C GLY A 254 26.90 34.54 28.18
N ARG A 255 26.64 35.03 26.97
CA ARG A 255 26.62 34.20 25.76
C ARG A 255 27.97 34.27 25.06
N LEU A 256 28.38 33.13 24.52
CA LEU A 256 29.58 32.99 23.71
C LEU A 256 29.16 32.90 22.25
N GLU A 257 29.73 33.74 21.41
CA GLU A 257 29.51 33.71 19.96
C GLU A 257 30.86 33.69 19.24
N ASN A 258 30.97 32.86 18.22
CA ASN A 258 32.16 32.80 17.38
C ASN A 258 31.97 33.73 16.17
N PHE A 259 32.94 34.60 15.92
CA PHE A 259 32.96 35.50 14.78
C PHE A 259 34.26 35.33 14.00
N SER A 260 34.15 35.00 12.71
CA SER A 260 35.28 34.92 11.80
C SER A 260 35.17 36.03 10.76
N PHE A 261 36.19 36.89 10.69
CA PHE A 261 36.29 37.92 9.65
C PHE A 261 36.86 37.33 8.35
N ASN A 262 37.82 36.41 8.48
CA ASN A 262 38.37 35.62 7.39
C ASN A 262 38.98 34.30 7.94
N VAL A 263 39.57 33.50 7.04
CA VAL A 263 40.15 32.19 7.37
C VAL A 263 41.33 32.28 8.35
N GLU A 264 41.98 33.44 8.46
CA GLU A 264 43.14 33.67 9.34
C GLU A 264 42.77 34.37 10.65
N GLN A 265 41.59 35.00 10.73
CA GLN A 265 41.17 35.84 11.84
C GLN A 265 39.83 35.36 12.39
N SER A 266 39.91 34.59 13.47
CA SER A 266 38.77 34.14 14.26
C SER A 266 38.79 34.78 15.64
N TYR A 267 37.62 35.23 16.09
CA TYR A 267 37.41 35.91 17.35
C TYR A 267 36.33 35.19 18.15
N LEU A 268 36.57 35.02 19.45
CA LEU A 268 35.54 34.58 20.39
C LEU A 268 35.00 35.80 21.14
N LEU A 269 33.71 36.07 20.97
CA LEU A 269 33.01 37.17 21.60
C LEU A 269 32.23 36.66 22.81
N VAL A 270 32.54 37.22 23.99
CA VAL A 270 31.81 36.94 25.23
C VAL A 270 30.94 38.16 25.54
N PHE A 271 29.63 38.00 25.40
CA PHE A 271 28.67 39.05 25.73
C PHE A 271 28.10 38.82 27.13
N THR A 272 28.34 39.77 28.03
CA THR A 272 27.75 39.84 29.38
C THR A 272 26.88 41.08 29.48
N ASP A 273 26.20 41.29 30.61
CA ASP A 273 25.37 42.47 30.80
C ASP A 273 26.19 43.77 30.64
N LEU A 274 25.80 44.59 29.65
CA LEU A 274 26.43 45.85 29.25
C LEU A 274 27.95 45.81 28.98
N LYS A 275 28.55 44.63 28.81
CA LYS A 275 30.00 44.45 28.61
C LYS A 275 30.28 43.36 27.57
N MET A 276 31.36 43.52 26.84
CA MET A 276 31.82 42.54 25.85
C MET A 276 33.32 42.30 26.02
N GLN A 277 33.72 41.03 26.10
CA GLN A 277 35.12 40.61 26.07
C GLN A 277 35.41 39.96 24.72
N ILE A 278 36.56 40.30 24.13
CA ILE A 278 37.00 39.76 22.84
C ILE A 278 38.28 38.96 23.06
N TYR A 279 38.26 37.70 22.64
CA TYR A 279 39.43 36.84 22.59
C TYR A 279 39.86 36.68 21.13
N LYS A 280 41.15 36.92 20.87
CA LYS A 280 41.81 36.69 19.59
C LYS A 280 43.06 35.86 19.85
N ASP A 281 43.27 34.80 19.08
CA ASP A 281 44.43 33.89 19.21
C ASP A 281 44.65 33.47 20.68
N ASP A 282 43.57 33.07 21.35
CA ASP A 282 43.52 32.62 22.76
C ASP A 282 43.90 33.67 23.83
N VAL A 283 44.06 34.95 23.46
CA VAL A 283 44.41 36.05 24.38
C VAL A 283 43.30 37.10 24.47
N LEU A 284 42.97 37.52 25.70
CA LEU A 284 42.00 38.60 25.98
C LEU A 284 42.55 39.95 25.49
N GLN A 285 41.80 40.61 24.61
CA GLN A 285 42.16 41.93 24.09
C GLN A 285 41.65 43.02 25.04
N THR A 286 42.55 43.71 25.73
CA THR A 286 42.22 44.75 26.72
C THR A 286 42.29 46.17 26.16
N ASN A 287 42.79 46.36 24.93
CA ASN A 287 42.95 47.67 24.33
C ASN A 287 42.61 47.64 22.83
N ILE A 288 41.43 48.15 22.47
CA ILE A 288 41.05 48.36 21.06
C ILE A 288 41.47 49.77 20.70
N ASN A 289 42.76 50.00 20.43
CA ASN A 289 43.26 51.30 19.99
C ASN A 289 42.83 51.56 18.53
N GLY A 290 41.59 52.02 18.35
CA GLY A 290 41.25 52.94 17.26
C GLY A 290 41.45 54.36 17.77
N SER A 291 42.45 55.07 17.28
CA SER A 291 42.66 56.48 17.62
C SER A 291 41.51 57.32 17.06
N GLY A 292 40.54 57.64 17.92
CA GLY A 292 39.81 58.92 17.94
C GLY A 292 38.86 59.25 16.78
N PHE A 293 37.58 59.37 17.17
CA PHE A 293 36.41 59.95 16.48
C PHE A 293 35.66 59.07 15.47
#